data_AF-A0A6P5KMM6-F1
#
_entry.id   AF-A0A6P5KMM6-F1
#
_cell.length_a   1.000
_cell.length_b   1.000
_cell.length_c   1.000
_cell.angle_alpha   90.00
_cell.angle_beta   90.00
_cell.angle_gamma   90.00
#
_symmetry.space_group_name_H-M   'P 1'
#
loop_
_entity.id
_entity.type
_entity.pdbx_description
1 polymer ?
#
loop_
_entity_poly.entity_id
_entity_poly.type
_entity_poly.pdbx_seq_one_letter_code
_entity_poly.pdbx_strand_id
1 'polypeptide(L)'
;MSAAALGLRGGILPALLRSPRTAPGGCRNLSAMSAESHWLTAEERNQVIHDLKASGWSELNERDAIYKEFCFKNFNQAFGFMSRVALQAEKMNHHPEWFNVYNKVLSMVQITLISHDCGGLTKRDIKLAQFIDKAAASV
;
A
#
# COMPACT_ATOMS: atom_id res chain seq x y z
N MET A 1 -45.07 32.88 -30.96
CA MET A 1 -44.41 34.19 -30.75
C MET A 1 -42.99 33.90 -30.31
N SER A 2 -41.88 34.31 -30.93
CA SER A 2 -41.58 35.33 -31.94
C SER A 2 -40.29 34.93 -32.70
N ALA A 3 -40.11 35.53 -33.88
CA ALA A 3 -39.04 35.50 -34.89
C ALA A 3 -37.58 35.52 -34.36
N ALA A 4 -36.53 34.92 -34.98
CA ALA A 4 -35.98 34.89 -36.36
C ALA A 4 -34.82 35.90 -36.62
N ALA A 5 -33.84 35.43 -37.42
CA ALA A 5 -32.80 36.10 -38.25
C ALA A 5 -31.35 35.70 -37.87
N LEU A 6 -30.54 34.99 -38.68
CA LEU A 6 -30.02 35.12 -40.07
C LEU A 6 -28.73 35.96 -40.21
N GLY A 7 -27.72 35.34 -40.85
CA GLY A 7 -26.60 35.99 -41.55
C GLY A 7 -25.20 35.50 -41.14
N LEU A 8 -24.21 35.20 -41.98
CA LEU A 8 -24.04 34.67 -43.35
C LEU A 8 -22.53 34.76 -43.65
N ARG A 9 -21.92 33.69 -44.19
CA ARG A 9 -20.74 33.64 -45.11
C ARG A 9 -19.40 34.20 -44.58
N GLY A 10 -18.22 33.66 -44.87
CA GLY A 10 -17.72 32.73 -45.88
C GLY A 10 -16.31 33.22 -46.28
N GLY A 11 -15.32 32.33 -46.41
CA GLY A 11 -13.97 32.72 -46.85
C GLY A 11 -12.94 31.60 -46.75
N ILE A 12 -12.80 30.84 -47.84
CA ILE A 12 -11.68 29.92 -48.12
C ILE A 12 -10.69 30.69 -49.00
N LEU A 13 -9.37 30.52 -48.79
CA LEU A 13 -8.28 30.60 -49.80
C LEU A 13 -6.89 30.32 -49.14
N PRO A 14 -5.81 30.00 -49.89
CA PRO A 14 -5.25 28.65 -49.93
C PRO A 14 -3.79 28.54 -49.44
N ALA A 15 -3.30 27.30 -49.48
CA ALA A 15 -1.95 26.85 -49.14
C ALA A 15 -0.83 27.48 -49.99
N LEU A 16 0.33 27.72 -49.36
CA LEU A 16 1.63 27.91 -50.03
C LEU A 16 2.75 27.16 -49.27
N LEU A 17 3.57 26.45 -50.06
CA LEU A 17 4.69 25.57 -49.71
C LEU A 17 5.94 26.31 -49.17
N ARG A 18 6.69 25.62 -48.28
CA ARG A 18 8.18 25.49 -48.18
C ARG A 18 8.51 24.89 -46.80
N SER A 19 9.47 24.00 -46.51
CA SER A 19 10.49 23.17 -47.17
C SER A 19 11.00 22.17 -46.09
N PRO A 20 11.69 21.07 -46.41
CA PRO A 20 12.07 20.05 -45.42
C PRO A 20 13.31 20.46 -44.61
N ARG A 21 13.34 20.13 -43.31
CA ARG A 21 14.58 20.02 -42.53
C ARG A 21 14.68 18.63 -41.90
N THR A 22 15.81 18.00 -42.15
CA THR A 22 16.26 16.71 -41.63
C THR A 22 17.02 16.87 -40.31
N ALA A 23 16.69 16.00 -39.33
CA ALA A 23 17.52 15.37 -38.27
C ALA A 23 18.32 16.28 -37.28
N PRO A 24 18.78 15.80 -36.09
CA PRO A 24 18.92 14.41 -35.63
C PRO A 24 18.46 14.13 -34.19
N GLY A 25 18.46 12.84 -33.82
CA GLY A 25 18.96 12.39 -32.52
C GLY A 25 18.27 12.90 -31.26
N GLY A 26 17.24 12.18 -30.84
CA GLY A 26 16.81 12.17 -29.45
C GLY A 26 16.46 10.74 -29.11
N CYS A 27 17.46 9.96 -28.70
CA CYS A 27 17.23 8.71 -27.99
C CYS A 27 16.26 9.08 -26.86
N ARG A 28 15.00 8.64 -26.94
CA ARG A 28 14.09 8.83 -25.82
C ARG A 28 14.75 8.09 -24.68
N ASN A 29 15.28 8.85 -23.73
CA ASN A 29 15.74 8.33 -22.46
C ASN A 29 14.58 7.50 -21.92
N LEU A 30 14.70 6.19 -22.07
CA LEU A 30 14.19 5.23 -21.12
C LEU A 30 14.95 5.54 -19.83
N SER A 31 14.58 6.64 -19.18
CA SER A 31 14.88 6.81 -17.76
C SER A 31 14.15 5.64 -17.12
N ALA A 32 14.93 4.58 -16.91
CA ALA A 32 14.65 3.55 -15.96
C ALA A 32 14.27 4.25 -14.67
N MET A 33 12.97 4.41 -14.45
CA MET A 33 12.44 4.59 -13.12
C MET A 33 12.68 3.25 -12.45
N SER A 34 13.86 3.11 -11.84
CA SER A 34 14.09 2.19 -10.75
C SER A 34 13.21 2.66 -9.60
N ALA A 35 11.91 2.41 -9.73
CA ALA A 35 11.03 2.32 -8.60
C ALA A 35 11.39 0.99 -7.95
N GLU A 36 12.11 1.04 -6.84
CA GLU A 36 12.06 -0.04 -5.84
C GLU A 36 10.58 -0.40 -5.66
N SER A 37 10.14 -1.48 -6.29
CA SER A 37 8.74 -1.89 -6.22
C SER A 37 8.48 -2.26 -4.77
N HIS A 38 7.60 -1.51 -4.11
CA HIS A 38 7.12 -1.84 -2.77
C HIS A 38 6.45 -3.23 -2.74
N TRP A 39 6.00 -3.69 -3.91
CA TRP A 39 5.48 -5.02 -4.17
C TRP A 39 6.52 -6.14 -4.01
N LEU A 40 6.05 -7.28 -3.52
CA LEU A 40 6.81 -8.52 -3.44
C LEU A 40 6.78 -9.22 -4.81
N THR A 41 7.91 -9.80 -5.24
CA THR A 41 7.87 -10.78 -6.35
C THR A 41 7.11 -12.04 -5.91
N ALA A 42 6.73 -12.91 -6.85
CA ALA A 42 6.02 -14.14 -6.52
C ALA A 42 6.85 -15.06 -5.61
N GLU A 43 8.15 -15.16 -5.87
CA GLU A 43 9.10 -15.95 -5.08
C GLU A 43 9.32 -15.33 -3.69
N GLU A 44 9.55 -14.01 -3.62
CA GLU A 44 9.67 -13.29 -2.35
C GLU A 44 8.41 -13.47 -1.51
N ARG A 45 7.24 -13.34 -2.13
CA ARG A 45 5.94 -13.49 -1.46
C ARG A 45 5.77 -14.89 -0.90
N ASN A 46 6.04 -15.93 -1.68
CA ASN A 46 5.88 -17.31 -1.23
C ASN A 46 6.76 -17.62 -0.01
N GLN A 47 8.03 -17.20 -0.04
CA GLN A 47 8.95 -17.42 1.08
C GLN A 47 8.51 -16.64 2.33
N VAL A 48 8.19 -15.35 2.17
CA VAL A 48 7.79 -14.50 3.29
C VAL A 48 6.49 -14.98 3.92
N ILE A 49 5.49 -15.35 3.11
CA ILE A 49 4.22 -15.87 3.60
C ILE A 49 4.41 -17.18 4.34
N HIS A 50 5.30 -18.06 3.84
CA HIS A 50 5.64 -19.29 4.54
C HIS A 50 6.20 -19.00 5.95
N ASP A 51 7.14 -18.06 6.06
CA ASP A 51 7.77 -17.71 7.33
C ASP A 51 6.79 -17.03 8.30
N LEU A 52 5.92 -16.16 7.80
CA LEU A 52 4.85 -15.53 8.57
C LEU A 52 3.82 -16.57 9.07
N LYS A 53 3.48 -17.55 8.25
CA LYS A 53 2.62 -18.68 8.67
C LYS A 53 3.26 -19.50 9.78
N ALA A 54 4.57 -19.75 9.69
CA ALA A 54 5.31 -20.42 10.75
C ALA A 54 5.31 -19.64 12.07
N SER A 55 5.21 -18.29 12.03
CA SER A 55 5.05 -17.46 13.23
C SER A 55 3.60 -17.21 13.63
N GLY A 56 2.61 -17.83 12.97
CA GLY A 56 1.20 -17.81 13.35
C GLY A 56 0.37 -16.69 12.69
N TRP A 57 0.89 -16.04 11.65
CA TRP A 57 0.07 -15.18 10.80
C TRP A 57 -0.71 -16.00 9.77
N SER A 58 -1.85 -15.51 9.33
CA SER A 58 -2.63 -16.07 8.23
C SER A 58 -2.88 -15.03 7.14
N GLU A 59 -3.14 -15.49 5.92
CA GLU A 59 -3.66 -14.63 4.85
C GLU A 59 -5.18 -14.53 4.99
N LEU A 60 -5.75 -13.37 4.68
CA LEU A 60 -7.20 -13.21 4.58
C LEU A 60 -7.68 -13.62 3.18
N ASN A 61 -8.81 -14.32 3.10
CA ASN A 61 -9.35 -14.79 1.82
C ASN A 61 -9.97 -13.66 0.97
N GLU A 62 -10.54 -12.65 1.63
CA GLU A 62 -11.32 -11.57 1.00
C GLU A 62 -10.45 -10.39 0.55
N ARG A 63 -9.21 -10.29 1.04
CA ARG A 63 -8.31 -9.15 0.82
C ARG A 63 -6.86 -9.62 0.83
N ASP A 64 -6.01 -8.97 0.03
CA ASP A 64 -4.56 -9.21 0.06
C ASP A 64 -3.92 -8.58 1.31
N ALA A 65 -4.12 -9.25 2.45
CA ALA A 65 -3.73 -8.81 3.77
C ALA A 65 -3.34 -10.01 4.64
N ILE A 66 -2.55 -9.74 5.67
CA ILE A 66 -2.19 -10.74 6.70
C ILE A 66 -2.82 -10.40 8.04
N TYR A 67 -3.13 -11.44 8.81
CA TYR A 67 -3.85 -11.37 10.06
C TYR A 67 -3.17 -12.19 11.17
N LYS A 68 -3.22 -11.70 12.40
CA LYS A 68 -2.83 -12.48 13.59
C LYS A 68 -3.51 -11.99 14.86
N GLU A 69 -3.77 -12.92 15.76
CA GLU A 69 -4.28 -12.65 17.11
C GLU A 69 -3.16 -12.82 18.16
N PHE A 70 -3.13 -11.89 19.12
CA PHE A 70 -2.21 -11.90 20.25
C PHE A 70 -3.01 -11.90 21.55
N CYS A 71 -2.69 -12.83 22.45
CA CYS A 71 -3.33 -12.95 23.76
C CYS A 71 -2.34 -12.60 24.88
N PHE A 72 -2.73 -11.66 25.73
CA PHE A 72 -1.95 -11.17 26.86
C PHE A 72 -2.67 -11.41 28.18
N LYS A 73 -1.92 -11.52 29.28
CA LYS A 73 -2.48 -11.83 30.61
C LYS A 73 -3.42 -10.75 31.12
N ASN A 74 -3.18 -9.50 30.74
CA ASN A 74 -3.99 -8.36 31.17
C ASN A 74 -3.90 -7.20 30.17
N PHE A 75 -4.74 -6.20 30.39
CA PHE A 75 -4.81 -5.02 29.53
C PHE A 75 -3.52 -4.17 29.53
N ASN A 76 -2.79 -4.12 30.66
CA ASN A 76 -1.55 -3.34 30.73
C ASN A 76 -0.47 -3.91 29.79
N GLN A 77 -0.29 -5.23 29.77
CA GLN A 77 0.59 -5.91 28.82
C GLN A 77 0.17 -5.64 27.36
N ALA A 78 -1.12 -5.84 27.05
CA ALA A 78 -1.64 -5.60 25.70
C ALA A 78 -1.42 -4.14 25.25
N PHE A 79 -1.72 -3.16 26.10
CA PHE A 79 -1.57 -1.75 25.76
C PHE A 79 -0.10 -1.31 25.68
N GLY A 80 0.79 -1.89 26.50
CA GLY A 80 2.23 -1.68 26.40
C GLY A 80 2.80 -2.23 25.08
N PHE A 81 2.35 -3.41 24.66
CA PHE A 81 2.63 -3.96 23.33
C PHE A 81 2.12 -3.03 22.22
N MET A 82 0.85 -2.63 22.27
CA MET A 82 0.24 -1.72 21.29
C MET A 82 0.99 -0.40 21.19
N SER A 83 1.42 0.17 22.32
CA SER A 83 2.19 1.43 22.35
C SER A 83 3.51 1.31 21.59
N ARG A 84 4.22 0.19 21.73
CA ARG A 84 5.46 -0.07 20.97
C ARG A 84 5.20 -0.19 19.47
N VAL A 85 4.11 -0.88 19.10
CA VAL A 85 3.69 -1.00 17.69
C VAL A 85 3.31 0.36 17.11
N ALA A 86 2.59 1.21 17.86
CA ALA A 86 2.22 2.56 17.43
C ALA A 86 3.46 3.44 17.16
N LEU A 87 4.47 3.40 18.03
CA LEU A 87 5.72 4.13 17.81
C LEU A 87 6.46 3.69 16.54
N GLN A 88 6.47 2.38 16.26
CA GLN A 88 7.08 1.85 15.05
C GLN A 88 6.25 2.18 13.80
N ALA A 89 4.91 2.14 13.90
CA ALA A 89 4.01 2.50 12.82
C ALA A 89 4.22 3.95 12.37
N GLU A 90 4.31 4.89 13.33
CA GLU A 90 4.63 6.31 13.06
C GLU A 90 6.00 6.46 12.39
N LYS A 91 7.02 5.77 12.91
CA LYS A 91 8.37 5.80 12.31
C LYS A 91 8.40 5.29 10.87
N MET A 92 7.55 4.31 10.56
CA MET A 92 7.45 3.71 9.22
C MET A 92 6.45 4.44 8.30
N ASN A 93 5.65 5.36 8.85
CA ASN A 93 4.45 5.89 8.22
C ASN A 93 3.58 4.77 7.60
N HIS A 94 3.35 3.72 8.41
CA HIS A 94 2.60 2.54 8.01
C HIS A 94 1.84 1.98 9.21
N HIS A 95 0.51 2.03 9.16
CA HIS A 95 -0.34 1.80 10.32
C HIS A 95 -1.10 0.47 10.20
N PRO A 96 -1.24 -0.29 11.31
CA PRO A 96 -2.07 -1.48 11.32
C PRO A 96 -3.57 -1.14 11.38
N GLU A 97 -4.40 -2.03 10.86
CA GLU A 97 -5.78 -2.17 11.32
C GLU A 97 -5.77 -3.08 12.54
N TRP A 98 -6.41 -2.68 13.65
CA TRP A 98 -6.46 -3.55 14.83
C TRP A 98 -7.75 -3.44 15.64
N PHE A 99 -8.02 -4.49 16.40
CA PHE A 99 -9.09 -4.55 17.38
C PHE A 99 -8.53 -5.06 18.71
N ASN A 100 -8.88 -4.41 19.81
CA ASN A 100 -8.48 -4.84 21.15
C ASN A 100 -9.69 -4.99 22.05
N VAL A 101 -9.76 -6.12 22.75
CA VAL A 101 -10.79 -6.41 23.75
C VAL A 101 -10.17 -7.04 24.98
N TYR A 102 -10.72 -6.71 26.14
CA TYR A 102 -10.37 -7.34 27.41
C TYR A 102 -11.62 -7.96 28.02
N ASN A 103 -11.59 -9.26 28.27
CA ASN A 103 -12.49 -9.89 29.22
C ASN A 103 -11.69 -10.07 30.52
N LYS A 104 -12.33 -10.09 31.70
CA LYS A 104 -11.64 -10.09 33.02
C LYS A 104 -10.50 -11.11 33.20
N VAL A 105 -10.34 -12.07 32.29
CA VAL A 105 -9.35 -13.14 32.30
C VAL A 105 -8.15 -12.85 31.39
N LEU A 106 -8.35 -12.32 30.17
CA LEU A 106 -7.28 -12.10 29.18
C LEU A 106 -7.59 -10.88 28.29
N SER A 107 -6.54 -10.25 27.75
CA SER A 107 -6.67 -9.22 26.71
C SER A 107 -6.23 -9.76 25.37
N MET A 108 -7.05 -9.58 24.34
CA MET A 108 -6.79 -10.02 22.98
C MET A 108 -6.58 -8.80 22.08
N VAL A 109 -5.56 -8.84 21.23
CA VAL A 109 -5.30 -7.85 20.17
C VAL A 109 -5.28 -8.59 18.83
N GLN A 110 -6.21 -8.24 17.96
CA GLN A 110 -6.29 -8.73 16.58
C GLN A 110 -5.66 -7.69 15.68
N ILE A 111 -4.75 -8.09 14.79
CA ILE A 111 -4.04 -7.17 13.88
C ILE A 111 -4.20 -7.67 12.45
N THR A 112 -4.62 -6.77 11.57
CA THR A 112 -4.60 -6.93 10.11
C THR A 112 -3.59 -5.94 9.52
N LEU A 113 -2.74 -6.40 8.61
CA LEU A 113 -1.78 -5.56 7.88
C LEU A 113 -2.05 -5.60 6.38
N ILE A 114 -2.21 -4.42 5.81
CA ILE A 114 -2.39 -4.15 4.38
C ILE A 114 -1.83 -2.76 4.07
N SER A 115 -1.28 -2.60 2.86
CA SER A 115 -0.94 -1.28 2.34
C SER A 115 -2.12 -0.69 1.57
N HIS A 116 -2.84 0.23 2.20
CA HIS A 116 -4.06 0.84 1.64
C HIS A 116 -3.84 1.65 0.36
N ASP A 117 -2.67 2.28 0.22
CA ASP A 117 -2.30 3.11 -0.93
C ASP A 117 -2.13 2.27 -2.21
N CYS A 118 -1.77 1.00 -2.09
CA CYS A 118 -1.57 0.09 -3.21
C CYS A 118 -2.60 -1.06 -3.26
N GLY A 119 -3.41 -1.23 -2.21
CA GLY A 119 -4.51 -2.20 -2.16
C GLY A 119 -4.09 -3.64 -1.92
N GLY A 120 -2.91 -3.88 -1.34
CA GLY A 120 -2.42 -5.23 -1.09
C GLY A 120 -1.19 -5.31 -0.19
N LEU A 121 -0.57 -6.49 -0.14
CA LEU A 121 0.53 -6.78 0.76
C LEU A 121 1.87 -6.31 0.17
N THR A 122 2.64 -5.58 0.97
CA THR A 122 3.93 -5.01 0.55
C THR A 122 5.04 -5.32 1.53
N LYS A 123 6.28 -4.98 1.16
CA LYS A 123 7.45 -5.06 2.04
C LYS A 123 7.27 -4.27 3.36
N ARG A 124 6.41 -3.24 3.42
CA ARG A 124 6.13 -2.50 4.67
C ARG A 124 5.32 -3.34 5.65
N ASP A 125 4.31 -4.06 5.15
CA ASP A 125 3.48 -4.96 5.96
C ASP A 125 4.34 -6.05 6.60
N ILE A 126 5.25 -6.64 5.82
CA ILE A 126 6.17 -7.68 6.30
C ILE A 126 7.10 -7.15 7.40
N LYS A 127 7.69 -5.97 7.17
CA LYS A 127 8.59 -5.34 8.16
C LYS A 127 7.85 -5.02 9.46
N LEU A 128 6.62 -4.54 9.38
CA LEU A 128 5.82 -4.24 10.55
C LEU A 128 5.39 -5.53 11.27
N ALA A 129 4.98 -6.58 10.55
CA ALA A 129 4.66 -7.90 11.11
C ALA A 129 5.82 -8.49 11.92
N GLN A 130 7.04 -8.45 11.36
CA GLN A 130 8.25 -8.92 12.05
C GLN A 130 8.57 -8.10 13.31
N PHE A 131 8.34 -6.78 13.28
CA PHE A 131 8.49 -5.96 14.46
C PHE A 131 7.43 -6.30 15.52
N ILE A 132 6.18 -6.48 15.10
CA ILE A 132 5.08 -6.87 15.98
C ILE A 132 5.39 -8.19 16.70
N ASP A 133 5.89 -9.21 15.98
CA ASP A 133 6.28 -10.48 16.59
C ASP A 133 7.37 -10.30 17.66
N LYS A 134 8.39 -9.47 17.37
CA LYS A 134 9.43 -9.12 18.36
C LYS A 134 8.85 -8.35 19.55
N ALA A 135 7.93 -7.43 19.30
CA ALA A 135 7.29 -6.66 20.34
C ALA A 135 6.49 -7.57 21.28
N ALA A 136 5.68 -8.48 20.72
CA ALA A 136 4.88 -9.43 21.47
C ALA A 136 5.73 -10.39 22.33
N ALA A 137 6.89 -10.83 21.81
CA ALA A 137 7.79 -11.73 22.54
C ALA A 137 8.49 -11.09 23.76
N SER A 138 8.41 -9.77 23.93
CA SER A 138 9.08 -9.04 25.03
C SER A 138 8.12 -8.52 26.12
N VAL A 139 6.91 -9.07 26.21
CA VAL A 139 5.85 -8.64 27.16
C VAL A 139 5.41 -9.81 28.03
#